data_AF-A0A3D0RNE3-F1
#
_entry.id   AF-A0A3D0RNE3-F1
#
_cell.length_a   1.000
_cell.length_b   1.000
_cell.length_c   1.000
_cell.angle_alpha   90.00
_cell.angle_beta   90.00
_cell.angle_gamma   90.00
#
_symmetry.space_group_name_H-M   'P 1'
#
loop_
_entity.id
_entity.type
_entity.pdbx_description
1 polymer ?
#
loop_
_entity_poly.entity_id
_entity_poly.type
_entity_poly.pdbx_seq_one_letter_code
_entity_poly.pdbx_strand_id
1 'polypeptide(L)'
;DHFPYTITKSALASMTKSLAIALAPNIVVNGLALGAILPPADSSSDKNKIIENVPAQRWAETKEVEEALIFLLTCPTYITGEIIHLDGGRHLV
;
A
#
# COMPACT_ATOMS: atom_id res chain seq x y z
N ASP A 1 7.30 -0.95 -18.56
CA ASP A 1 8.25 -1.90 -17.94
C ASP A 1 8.56 -1.40 -16.53
N HIS A 2 8.39 -2.24 -15.51
CA HIS A 2 8.44 -1.83 -14.10
C HIS A 2 9.50 -2.58 -13.29
N PHE A 3 10.47 -3.24 -13.93
CA PHE A 3 11.49 -4.06 -13.28
C PHE A 3 12.16 -3.43 -12.03
N PRO A 4 12.77 -2.23 -12.07
CA PRO A 4 13.38 -1.64 -10.88
C PRO A 4 12.34 -1.27 -9.81
N TYR A 5 11.13 -0.88 -10.22
CA TYR A 5 10.04 -0.58 -9.30
C TYR A 5 9.58 -1.84 -8.56
N THR A 6 9.38 -2.95 -9.26
CA THR A 6 8.98 -4.22 -8.65
C THR A 6 10.01 -4.71 -7.64
N ILE A 7 11.31 -4.69 -7.99
CA ILE A 7 12.38 -5.07 -7.07
C ILE A 7 12.37 -4.21 -5.81
N THR A 8 12.30 -2.89 -5.97
CA THR A 8 12.34 -1.97 -4.81
C THR A 8 11.12 -2.13 -3.91
N LYS A 9 9.92 -2.39 -4.46
CA LYS A 9 8.73 -2.65 -3.64
C LYS A 9 8.78 -4.00 -2.92
N SER A 10 9.32 -5.05 -3.54
CA SER A 10 9.57 -6.32 -2.85
C SER A 10 10.61 -6.19 -1.72
N ALA A 11 11.68 -5.43 -1.96
CA ALA A 11 12.69 -5.12 -0.96
C ALA A 11 12.10 -4.30 0.20
N LEU A 12 11.27 -3.29 -0.11
CA LEU A 12 10.60 -2.47 0.91
C LEU A 12 9.68 -3.31 1.80
N ALA A 13 8.87 -4.20 1.21
CA ALA A 13 8.01 -5.12 1.97
C ALA A 13 8.82 -6.03 2.90
N SER A 14 9.98 -6.51 2.44
CA SER A 14 10.89 -7.32 3.27
C SER A 14 11.52 -6.48 4.38
N MET A 15 11.92 -5.25 4.08
CA MET A 15 12.50 -4.30 5.03
C MET A 15 11.52 -3.94 6.15
N THR A 16 10.23 -3.75 5.86
CA THR A 16 9.18 -3.54 6.87
C THR A 16 9.20 -4.65 7.93
N LYS A 17 9.24 -5.91 7.49
CA LYS A 17 9.26 -7.08 8.39
C LYS A 17 10.56 -7.18 9.18
N SER A 18 11.71 -6.98 8.53
CA SER A 18 13.01 -7.02 9.19
C SER A 18 13.15 -5.93 10.25
N LEU A 19 12.70 -4.70 9.96
CA LEU A 19 12.75 -3.59 10.91
C LEU A 19 11.76 -3.77 12.07
N ALA A 20 10.58 -4.33 11.82
CA ALA A 20 9.62 -4.65 12.87
C ALA A 20 10.24 -5.58 13.94
N ILE A 21 11.04 -6.56 13.52
CA ILE A 21 11.78 -7.44 14.43
C ILE A 21 12.93 -6.70 15.11
N ALA A 22 13.74 -5.96 14.33
CA ALA A 22 14.97 -5.34 14.83
C ALA A 22 14.73 -4.19 15.83
N LEU A 23 13.58 -3.51 15.75
CA LEU A 23 13.28 -2.36 16.58
C LEU A 23 12.30 -2.65 17.73
N ALA A 24 11.69 -3.84 17.75
CA ALA A 24 10.84 -4.27 18.85
C ALA A 24 11.65 -4.42 20.16
N PRO A 25 11.04 -4.15 21.33
CA PRO A 25 9.67 -3.69 21.54
C PRO A 25 9.52 -2.15 21.47
N ASN A 26 10.58 -1.42 21.12
CA ASN A 26 10.63 0.04 21.27
C ASN A 26 9.90 0.78 20.14
N ILE A 27 9.93 0.25 18.91
CA ILE A 27 9.28 0.86 17.74
C ILE A 27 8.54 -0.23 16.97
N VAL A 28 7.28 0.04 16.61
CA VAL A 28 6.51 -0.77 15.68
C VAL A 28 6.71 -0.28 14.25
N VAL A 29 6.74 -1.21 13.29
CA VAL A 29 6.97 -0.87 11.88
C VAL A 29 5.93 -1.59 11.03
N ASN A 30 5.09 -0.83 10.34
CA ASN A 30 4.06 -1.37 9.45
C ASN A 30 4.16 -0.71 8.06
N GLY A 31 3.57 -1.35 7.06
CA GLY A 31 3.51 -0.87 5.69
C GLY A 31 2.07 -0.61 5.22
N LEU A 32 1.92 0.36 4.32
CA LEU A 32 0.69 0.60 3.58
C LEU A 32 0.96 0.39 2.08
N ALA A 33 0.36 -0.65 1.51
CA ALA A 33 0.44 -0.99 0.10
C ALA A 33 -0.70 -0.31 -0.66
N LEU A 34 -0.37 0.75 -1.39
CA LEU A 34 -1.31 1.55 -2.16
C LEU A 34 -1.52 0.98 -3.57
N GLY A 35 -2.78 0.88 -3.99
CA GLY A 35 -3.17 0.53 -5.35
C GLY A 35 -3.53 1.74 -6.21
N ALA A 36 -4.67 1.66 -6.90
CA ALA A 36 -5.21 2.73 -7.73
C ALA A 36 -5.75 3.89 -6.87
N ILE A 37 -4.84 4.72 -6.35
CA ILE A 37 -5.19 5.88 -5.50
C ILE A 37 -5.42 7.13 -6.35
N LEU A 38 -4.39 7.59 -7.05
CA LEU A 38 -4.48 8.74 -7.94
C LEU A 38 -4.35 8.27 -9.38
N PRO A 39 -5.16 8.83 -10.30
CA PRO A 39 -4.98 8.57 -11.71
C PRO A 39 -3.60 9.07 -12.17
N PRO A 40 -2.95 8.39 -13.13
CA PRO A 40 -1.67 8.84 -13.64
C PRO A 40 -1.78 10.28 -14.17
N ALA A 41 -0.73 11.07 -13.94
CA ALA A 41 -0.61 12.43 -14.46
C ALA A 41 -0.56 12.43 -16.00
N ASP A 42 -0.07 11.33 -16.58
CA ASP A 42 0.17 11.17 -17.99
C ASP A 42 -1.15 10.80 -18.71
N SER A 43 -1.54 11.62 -19.67
CA SER A 43 -2.76 11.48 -20.47
C SER A 43 -2.74 10.27 -21.42
N SER A 44 -1.61 9.59 -21.57
CA SER A 44 -1.44 8.39 -22.39
C SER A 44 -1.94 7.11 -21.72
N SER A 45 -2.14 7.13 -20.40
CA SER A 45 -2.67 5.99 -19.66
C SER A 45 -4.20 5.92 -19.79
N ASP A 46 -4.69 4.76 -20.24
CA ASP A 46 -6.13 4.50 -20.26
C ASP A 46 -6.60 4.22 -18.83
N LYS A 47 -7.06 5.27 -18.15
CA LYS A 47 -7.50 5.24 -16.75
C LYS A 47 -8.59 4.20 -16.51
N ASN A 48 -9.41 3.91 -17.53
CA ASN A 48 -10.50 2.94 -17.42
C ASN A 48 -9.97 1.50 -17.34
N LYS A 49 -8.95 1.15 -18.14
CA LYS A 49 -8.32 -0.18 -18.08
C LYS A 49 -7.67 -0.50 -16.74
N ILE A 50 -7.17 0.52 -16.03
CA ILE A 50 -6.61 0.34 -14.69
C ILE A 50 -7.72 -0.06 -13.72
N ILE A 51 -8.84 0.66 -13.75
CA ILE A 51 -9.98 0.43 -12.85
C ILE A 51 -10.72 -0.87 -13.13
N GLU A 52 -10.79 -1.31 -14.40
CA GLU A 52 -11.41 -2.60 -14.76
C GLU A 52 -10.83 -3.78 -13.97
N ASN A 53 -9.52 -3.73 -13.66
CA ASN A 53 -8.84 -4.78 -12.92
C ASN A 53 -8.89 -4.60 -11.39
N VAL A 54 -9.51 -3.52 -10.89
CA VAL A 54 -9.69 -3.27 -9.45
C VAL A 54 -11.08 -3.78 -9.05
N PRO A 55 -11.22 -4.73 -8.12
CA PRO A 55 -12.53 -5.25 -7.70
C PRO A 55 -13.52 -4.17 -7.23
N ALA A 56 -13.04 -3.12 -6.56
CA ALA A 56 -13.87 -1.97 -6.17
C ALA A 56 -14.38 -1.10 -7.34
N GLN A 57 -13.86 -1.29 -8.56
CA GLN A 57 -14.25 -0.61 -9.81
C GLN A 57 -14.24 0.93 -9.70
N ARG A 58 -13.35 1.47 -8.85
CA ARG A 58 -13.14 2.91 -8.71
C ARG A 58 -11.73 3.21 -8.21
N TRP A 59 -11.33 4.47 -8.36
CA TRP A 59 -10.18 5.03 -7.67
C TRP A 59 -10.49 5.15 -6.17
N ALA A 60 -9.47 5.05 -5.33
CA ALA A 60 -9.60 5.41 -3.93
C ALA A 60 -9.82 6.93 -3.79
N GLU A 61 -10.55 7.33 -2.77
CA GLU A 61 -10.63 8.73 -2.36
C GLU A 61 -9.43 9.08 -1.49
N THR A 62 -8.94 10.32 -1.57
CA THR A 62 -7.83 10.80 -0.72
C THR A 62 -8.12 10.56 0.77
N LYS A 63 -9.38 10.72 1.17
CA LYS A 63 -9.82 10.49 2.54
C LYS A 63 -9.61 9.04 3.02
N GLU A 64 -9.76 8.06 2.13
CA GLU A 64 -9.52 6.65 2.48
C GLU A 64 -8.03 6.39 2.75
N VAL A 65 -7.14 7.13 2.08
CA VAL A 65 -5.69 7.08 2.34
C VAL A 65 -5.36 7.71 3.69
N GLU A 66 -5.98 8.84 4.01
CA GLU A 66 -5.85 9.51 5.30
C GLU A 66 -6.31 8.60 6.45
N GLU A 67 -7.47 7.97 6.31
CA GLU A 67 -8.03 7.04 7.28
C GLU A 67 -7.11 5.83 7.49
N ALA A 68 -6.57 5.24 6.42
CA ALA A 68 -5.63 4.12 6.50
C ALA A 68 -4.30 4.50 7.18
N LEU A 69 -3.79 5.72 6.92
CA LEU A 69 -2.58 6.22 7.56
C LEU A 69 -2.82 6.47 9.06
N ILE A 70 -3.93 7.12 9.41
CA ILE A 70 -4.32 7.35 10.81
C ILE A 70 -4.47 6.02 11.55
N PHE A 71 -5.07 5.02 10.92
CA PHE A 71 -5.16 3.68 11.49
C PHE A 71 -3.77 3.13 11.84
N LEU A 72 -2.82 3.12 10.92
CA LEU A 72 -1.47 2.60 11.20
C LEU A 72 -0.74 3.39 12.30
N LEU A 73 -0.97 4.70 12.40
CA LEU A 73 -0.37 5.55 13.44
C LEU A 73 -1.01 5.38 14.83
N THR A 74 -2.26 4.93 14.89
CA THR A 74 -3.05 4.86 16.13
C THR A 74 -3.43 3.43 16.54
N CYS A 75 -3.06 2.43 15.73
CA CYS A 75 -3.34 1.04 16.02
C CYS A 75 -2.65 0.54 17.29
N PRO A 76 -3.15 -0.53 17.94
CA PRO A 76 -2.49 -1.14 19.09
C PRO A 76 -1.03 -1.50 18.78
N THR A 77 -0.11 -1.19 19.70
CA THR A 77 1.34 -1.46 19.54
C THR A 77 1.71 -2.94 19.48
N TYR A 78 0.73 -3.84 19.64
CA TYR A 78 0.89 -5.26 19.36
C TYR A 78 0.87 -5.60 17.86
N ILE A 79 0.52 -4.63 17.00
CA ILE A 79 0.54 -4.76 15.54
C ILE A 79 1.86 -4.17 15.01
N THR A 80 2.75 -5.05 14.54
CA THR A 80 4.03 -4.68 13.91
C THR A 80 4.39 -5.72 12.84
N GLY A 81 5.08 -5.28 11.79
CA GLY A 81 5.48 -6.10 10.65
C GLY A 81 4.39 -6.31 9.61
N GLU A 82 3.20 -5.74 9.82
CA GLU A 82 2.06 -5.91 8.92
C GLU A 82 2.11 -4.97 7.73
N ILE A 83 1.51 -5.41 6.62
CA ILE A 83 1.36 -4.62 5.40
C ILE A 83 -0.11 -4.65 4.99
N ILE A 84 -0.78 -3.50 5.15
CA ILE A 84 -2.19 -3.36 4.80
C ILE A 84 -2.31 -2.91 3.35
N HIS A 85 -3.19 -3.55 2.60
CA HIS A 85 -3.47 -3.20 1.21
C HIS A 85 -4.65 -2.23 1.15
N LEU A 86 -4.40 -1.02 0.66
CA LEU A 86 -5.41 -0.03 0.29
C LEU A 86 -5.44 0.07 -1.23
N ASP A 87 -6.08 -0.90 -1.86
CA ASP A 87 -6.00 -1.09 -3.32
C ASP A 87 -7.31 -1.55 -3.96
N GLY A 88 -8.43 -1.45 -3.25
CA GLY A 88 -9.74 -1.87 -3.75
C GLY A 88 -9.82 -3.37 -4.07
N GLY A 89 -8.92 -4.19 -3.52
CA GLY A 89 -8.84 -5.64 -3.75
C GLY A 89 -7.92 -6.04 -4.91
N ARG A 90 -7.18 -5.09 -5.51
CA ARG A 90 -6.37 -5.35 -6.70
C ARG A 90 -5.32 -6.45 -6.50
N HIS A 91 -4.73 -6.57 -5.31
CA HIS A 91 -3.73 -7.60 -4.99
C HIS A 91 -4.28 -9.03 -4.96
N LEU A 92 -5.61 -9.20 -4.94
CA LEU A 92 -6.25 -10.51 -4.89
C LEU A 92 -6.52 -11.11 -6.28
N VAL A 93 -6.38 -10.31 -7.35
CA VAL A 93 -6.77 -10.67 -8.73
C VAL A 93 -5.68 -10.40 -9.76
#